data_AF-A0A7V6D0B1-F1
#
_entry.id   AF-A0A7V6D0B1-F1
#
_cell.length_a   1.000
_cell.length_b   1.000
_cell.length_c   1.000
_cell.angle_alpha   90.00
_cell.angle_beta   90.00
_cell.angle_gamma   90.00
#
_symmetry.space_group_name_H-M   'P 1'
#
loop_
_entity.id
_entity.type
_entity.pdbx_description
1 polymer ?
#
loop_
_entity_poly.entity_id
_entity_poly.type
_entity_poly.pdbx_seq_one_letter_code
_entity_poly.pdbx_strand_id
1 'polypeptide(L)'
;MGFLEGIFIVVVFVYSVVIHEVSHGAVAYALGDDTAKNLGRLTLNPFKHLDMFGSVLLPLFLIVVKAPFVFGYAKPVPYNPLNLRDQKY
;
A
#
# COMPACT_ATOMS: atom_id res chain seq x y z
N MET A 1 -9.50 -13.98 -20.44
CA MET A 1 -9.76 -14.14 -18.99
C MET A 1 -11.26 -14.07 -18.77
N GLY A 2 -11.80 -14.96 -17.95
CA GLY A 2 -13.16 -14.86 -17.44
C GLY A 2 -13.31 -13.73 -16.43
N PHE A 3 -14.54 -13.29 -16.19
CA PHE A 3 -14.86 -12.27 -15.19
C PHE A 3 -14.38 -12.63 -13.78
N LEU A 4 -14.58 -13.90 -13.38
CA LEU A 4 -14.15 -14.41 -12.07
C LEU A 4 -12.63 -14.39 -11.90
N GLU A 5 -11.89 -14.75 -12.96
CA GLU A 5 -10.43 -14.71 -12.97
C GLU A 5 -9.92 -13.27 -12.79
N GLY A 6 -10.57 -12.30 -13.47
CA GLY A 6 -10.25 -10.89 -13.32
C GLY A 6 -10.43 -10.38 -11.89
N ILE A 7 -11.57 -10.70 -11.26
CA ILE A 7 -11.81 -10.35 -9.84
C ILE A 7 -10.75 -10.98 -8.94
N PHE A 8 -10.46 -12.27 -9.13
CA PHE A 8 -9.48 -12.97 -8.33
C PHE A 8 -8.10 -12.32 -8.40
N ILE A 9 -7.64 -11.98 -9.61
CA ILE A 9 -6.36 -11.29 -9.83
C ILE A 9 -6.34 -9.94 -9.11
N VAL A 10 -7.40 -9.14 -9.23
CA VAL A 10 -7.47 -7.82 -8.59
C VAL A 10 -7.42 -7.95 -7.06
N VAL A 11 -8.15 -8.90 -6.49
CA VAL A 11 -8.14 -9.15 -5.03
C VAL A 11 -6.73 -9.56 -4.57
N VAL A 12 -6.10 -10.51 -5.25
CA VAL A 12 -4.74 -10.97 -4.92
C VAL A 12 -3.75 -9.81 -5.04
N PHE A 13 -3.84 -9.01 -6.10
CA PHE A 13 -2.97 -7.85 -6.31
C PHE A 13 -3.10 -6.83 -5.18
N VAL A 14 -4.34 -6.44 -4.83
CA VAL A 14 -4.60 -5.48 -3.75
C VAL A 14 -4.03 -5.99 -2.43
N TYR A 15 -4.29 -7.25 -2.07
CA TYR A 15 -3.76 -7.81 -0.83
C TYR A 15 -2.24 -8.01 -0.85
N SER A 16 -1.63 -8.28 -2.01
CA SER A 16 -0.16 -8.36 -2.14
C SER A 16 0.49 -7.02 -1.81
N VAL A 17 -0.08 -5.92 -2.31
CA VAL A 17 0.39 -4.56 -2.00
C VAL A 17 0.17 -4.22 -0.52
N VAL A 18 -1.00 -4.57 0.04
CA VAL A 18 -1.27 -4.35 1.48
C VAL A 18 -0.28 -5.11 2.36
N ILE A 19 0.00 -6.38 2.04
CA ILE A 19 0.97 -7.18 2.80
C ILE A 19 2.38 -6.61 2.67
N HIS A 20 2.77 -6.14 1.48
CA HIS A 20 4.05 -5.45 1.26
C HIS A 20 4.19 -4.23 2.19
N GLU A 21 3.20 -3.34 2.18
CA GLU A 21 3.20 -2.13 3.00
C GLU A 21 3.16 -2.41 4.51
N VAL A 22 2.33 -3.36 4.93
CA VAL A 22 2.27 -3.80 6.33
C VAL A 22 3.58 -4.42 6.77
N SER A 23 4.31 -5.10 5.88
CA SER A 23 5.62 -5.69 6.20
C SER A 23 6.65 -4.62 6.54
N HIS A 24 6.70 -3.50 5.80
CA HIS A 24 7.58 -2.36 6.13
C HIS A 24 7.30 -1.84 7.54
N GLY A 25 6.03 -1.56 7.84
CA GLY A 25 5.62 -1.08 9.16
C GLY A 25 5.83 -2.11 10.27
N ALA A 26 5.63 -3.40 10.00
CA ALA A 26 5.83 -4.46 10.97
C ALA A 26 7.30 -4.62 11.35
N VAL A 27 8.21 -4.53 10.37
CA VAL A 27 9.65 -4.54 10.62
C VAL A 27 10.07 -3.29 11.39
N ALA A 28 9.61 -2.10 10.99
CA ALA A 28 9.87 -0.85 11.73
C ALA A 28 9.40 -0.94 13.18
N TYR A 29 8.20 -1.49 13.42
CA TYR A 29 7.66 -1.72 14.76
C TYR A 29 8.48 -2.71 15.58
N ALA A 30 8.93 -3.82 14.97
CA ALA A 30 9.80 -4.78 15.63
C ALA A 30 11.14 -4.15 16.05
N LEU A 31 11.66 -3.23 15.24
CA LEU A 31 12.89 -2.46 15.49
C LEU A 31 12.70 -1.26 16.43
N GLY A 32 11.46 -0.93 16.84
CA GLY A 32 11.17 0.08 17.86
C GLY A 32 10.29 1.24 17.41
N ASP A 33 10.02 1.39 16.12
CA ASP A 33 9.22 2.49 15.60
C ASP A 33 7.72 2.18 15.61
N ASP A 34 6.98 2.85 16.50
CA ASP A 34 5.54 2.71 16.63
C ASP A 34 4.71 3.65 15.74
N THR A 35 5.34 4.45 14.87
CA THR A 35 4.67 5.43 13.98
C THR A 35 3.53 4.80 13.18
N ALA A 36 3.81 3.73 12.42
CA ALA A 36 2.82 3.04 11.61
C ALA A 36 1.68 2.44 12.46
N LYS A 37 2.02 1.91 13.64
CA LYS A 37 1.04 1.32 14.56
C LYS A 37 0.09 2.37 15.10
N ASN A 38 0.63 3.48 15.59
CA ASN A 38 -0.14 4.58 16.20
C ASN A 38 -1.06 5.26 15.18
N LEU A 39 -0.66 5.30 13.91
CA LEU A 39 -1.49 5.79 12.80
C LEU A 39 -2.52 4.75 12.29
N GLY A 40 -2.59 3.56 12.91
CA GLY A 40 -3.49 2.49 12.50
C GLY A 40 -3.19 1.93 11.11
N ARG A 41 -1.91 1.98 10.70
CA ARG A 41 -1.44 1.53 9.38
C ARG A 41 -0.97 0.07 9.37
N LEU A 42 -0.76 -0.55 10.54
CA LEU A 42 -0.52 -1.99 10.68
C LEU A 42 -1.84 -2.78 10.65
N THR A 43 -2.46 -2.84 9.47
CA THR A 43 -3.77 -3.48 9.28
C THR A 43 -3.89 -4.06 7.88
N LEU A 44 -4.59 -5.19 7.74
CA LEU A 44 -4.92 -5.80 6.45
C LEU A 44 -6.15 -5.17 5.78
N ASN A 45 -6.69 -4.08 6.33
CA ASN A 45 -7.76 -3.34 5.69
C ASN A 45 -7.21 -2.57 4.47
N PRO A 46 -7.57 -2.94 3.22
CA PRO A 46 -6.99 -2.35 2.02
C PRO A 46 -7.28 -0.85 1.91
N PHE A 47 -8.44 -0.38 2.39
CA PHE A 47 -8.81 1.04 2.32
C PHE A 47 -7.86 1.96 3.08
N LYS A 48 -7.13 1.45 4.08
CA LYS A 48 -6.14 2.24 4.81
C LYS A 48 -4.89 2.51 3.96
N HIS A 49 -4.62 1.66 2.97
CA HIS A 49 -3.45 1.69 2.09
C HIS A 49 -3.73 2.24 0.70
N LEU A 50 -4.96 2.67 0.41
CA LEU A 50 -5.28 3.33 -0.85
C LEU A 50 -5.03 4.83 -0.74
N ASP A 51 -4.47 5.39 -1.81
CA ASP A 51 -4.43 6.82 -2.04
C ASP A 51 -5.51 7.19 -3.06
N MET A 52 -6.36 8.19 -2.75
CA MET A 52 -7.48 8.55 -3.63
C MET A 52 -6.98 8.98 -5.02
N PHE A 53 -5.88 9.74 -5.08
CA PHE A 53 -5.33 10.18 -6.35
C PHE A 53 -4.59 9.04 -7.05
N GLY A 54 -3.58 8.46 -6.39
CA GLY A 54 -2.68 7.46 -6.97
C GLY A 54 -3.33 6.10 -7.24
N SER A 55 -4.27 5.66 -6.40
CA SER A 55 -4.91 4.33 -6.53
C SER A 55 -6.23 4.35 -7.30
N VAL A 56 -6.89 5.51 -7.45
CA VAL A 56 -8.22 5.60 -8.09
C VAL A 56 -8.23 6.60 -9.25
N LEU A 57 -7.99 7.89 -8.97
CA LEU A 57 -8.16 8.94 -9.99
C LEU A 57 -7.15 8.81 -11.14
N LEU A 58 -5.88 8.53 -10.83
CA LEU A 58 -4.82 8.41 -11.83
C LEU A 58 -5.05 7.21 -12.78
N PRO A 59 -5.27 5.96 -12.28
CA PRO A 59 -5.61 4.84 -13.16
C PRO A 59 -6.86 5.11 -14.02
N LEU A 60 -7.92 5.67 -13.43
CA LEU A 60 -9.16 5.96 -14.15
C LEU A 60 -8.93 7.00 -15.26
N PHE A 61 -8.19 8.07 -14.96
CA PHE A 61 -7.83 9.08 -15.93
C PHE A 61 -7.05 8.48 -17.10
N LEU A 62 -6.04 7.64 -16.83
CA LEU A 62 -5.23 6.96 -17.86
C LEU A 62 -6.08 6.07 -18.77
N ILE A 63 -7.08 5.38 -18.20
CA ILE A 63 -8.05 4.58 -18.96
C ILE A 63 -8.92 5.48 -19.86
N VAL A 64 -9.45 6.59 -19.33
CA VAL A 64 -10.32 7.51 -20.07
C VAL A 64 -9.60 8.15 -21.25
N VAL A 65 -8.34 8.57 -21.06
CA VAL A 65 -7.54 9.16 -22.14
C VAL A 65 -6.93 8.13 -23.09
N LYS A 66 -7.21 6.84 -22.87
CA LYS A 66 -6.67 5.70 -23.65
C LYS A 66 -5.14 5.70 -23.70
N ALA A 67 -4.51 5.98 -22.56
CA ALA A 67 -3.07 5.89 -22.44
C ALA A 67 -2.59 4.46 -22.78
N PRO A 68 -1.39 4.29 -23.37
CA PRO A 68 -0.86 2.97 -23.72
C PRO A 68 -0.49 2.12 -22.49
N PHE A 69 -0.52 2.70 -21.29
CA PHE A 69 -0.27 2.02 -20.03
C PHE A 69 -1.19 2.57 -18.93
N VAL A 70 -1.41 1.76 -17.89
CA VAL A 70 -2.12 2.16 -16.67
C VAL A 70 -1.14 2.03 -15.50
N PHE A 71 -1.08 3.05 -14.67
CA PHE A 71 -0.22 3.10 -13.49
C PHE A 71 -0.99 3.67 -12.30
N GLY A 72 -0.62 3.22 -11.10
CA GLY A 72 -1.09 3.73 -9.83
C GLY A 72 -0.17 3.30 -8.68
N TYR A 73 -0.36 3.90 -7.52
CA TYR A 73 0.43 3.61 -6.32
C TYR A 73 -0.47 3.54 -5.08
N ALA A 74 -0.05 2.74 -4.10
CA ALA A 74 -0.66 2.69 -2.78
C ALA A 74 -0.20 3.87 -1.92
N LYS A 75 -0.98 4.20 -0.90
CA LYS A 75 -0.54 5.10 0.17
C LYS A 75 0.56 4.38 0.97
N PRO A 76 1.79 4.91 1.02
CA PRO A 76 2.89 4.24 1.71
C PRO A 76 2.70 4.20 3.23
N VAL A 77 3.24 3.17 3.88
CA VAL A 77 3.27 3.10 5.36
C VAL A 77 4.43 3.96 5.89
N PRO A 78 4.15 4.92 6.79
CA PRO A 78 5.18 5.79 7.33
C PRO A 78 6.03 5.07 8.39
N TYR A 79 7.30 5.44 8.48
CA TYR A 79 8.17 5.09 9.59
C TYR A 79 9.03 6.29 9.99
N ASN A 80 9.51 6.31 11.23
CA ASN A 80 10.40 7.34 11.78
C ASN A 80 11.73 6.71 12.21
N PRO A 81 12.85 6.97 11.49
CA PRO A 81 14.17 6.45 11.83
C PRO A 81 14.63 6.78 13.26
N LEU A 82 14.20 7.91 13.81
CA LEU A 82 14.58 8.35 15.17
C LEU A 82 13.98 7.47 16.27
N ASN A 83 12.91 6.74 15.97
CA ASN A 83 12.26 5.82 16.89
C ASN A 83 12.87 4.40 16.85
N LEU A 84 13.78 4.11 15.92
CA LEU A 84 14.45 2.82 15.86
C LEU A 84 15.40 2.65 17.04
N ARG A 85 15.44 1.46 17.66
CA ARG A 85 16.22 1.19 18.88
C ARG A 85 17.72 1.32 18.70
N ASP A 86 18.24 0.91 17.55
CA ASP A 86 19.67 0.94 17.25
C ASP A 86 20.11 2.25 16.59
N GLN A 87 19.15 3.07 16.11
CA GLN A 87 19.38 4.34 15.40
C GLN A 87 20.44 4.25 14.30
N LYS A 88 20.62 3.06 13.72
CA LYS A 88 21.52 2.84 12.58
C LYS A 88 20.69 2.96 11.31
N TYR A 89 21.05 3.95 10.49
CA TYR A 89 20.39 4.30 9.22
C TYR A 89 21.29 3.94 8.04
#